data_AF-A0AA91RIK8-F1
#
_entry.id   AF-A0AA91RIK8-F1
#
_cell.length_a   1.000
_cell.length_b   1.000
_cell.length_c   1.000
_cell.angle_alpha   90.00
_cell.angle_beta   90.00
_cell.angle_gamma   90.00
#
_symmetry.space_group_name_H-M   'P 1'
#
loop_
_entity.id
_entity.type
_entity.pdbx_description
1 polymer ?
#
loop_
_entity_poly.entity_id
_entity_poly.type
_entity_poly.pdbx_seq_one_letter_code
_entity_poly.pdbx_strand_id
1 'polypeptide(L)'
;MASGVWPNADMKPDAPPSASAAQHLARALGEAMAETATGQRALAVTSGVAHTTIGRILAGTVLCDIGSLARLETALGRRLWPEHPDAVTHRRSRRKPTARNRTAV
;
A
#
# COMPACT_ATOMS: atom_id res chain seq x y z
N MET A 1 3.35 -15.33 -17.79
CA MET A 1 2.24 -14.73 -17.01
C MET A 1 1.10 -15.74 -16.99
N ALA A 2 0.33 -15.84 -15.91
CA ALA A 2 -1.03 -16.39 -16.02
C ALA A 2 -1.89 -15.30 -16.71
N SER A 3 -3.03 -15.66 -17.24
CA SER A 3 -3.87 -14.83 -18.12
C SER A 3 -4.14 -13.40 -17.61
N GLY A 4 -4.41 -12.48 -18.54
CA GLY A 4 -4.89 -11.13 -18.24
C GLY A 4 -3.88 -10.02 -18.52
N VAL A 5 -4.24 -8.80 -18.11
CA VAL A 5 -3.47 -7.58 -18.34
C VAL A 5 -3.04 -7.00 -17.01
N TRP A 6 -1.76 -6.65 -16.87
CA TRP A 6 -1.26 -5.94 -15.70
C TRP A 6 -2.06 -4.64 -15.43
N PRO A 7 -2.36 -4.26 -14.18
CA PRO A 7 -2.04 -4.96 -12.94
C PRO A 7 -3.09 -6.02 -12.54
N ASN A 8 -4.09 -6.31 -13.36
CA ASN A 8 -5.19 -7.23 -13.04
C ASN A 8 -4.96 -8.69 -13.48
N ALA A 9 -3.78 -9.00 -14.03
CA ALA A 9 -3.42 -10.36 -14.45
C ALA A 9 -3.39 -11.35 -13.28
N ASP A 10 -3.65 -12.61 -13.57
CA ASP A 10 -3.47 -13.67 -12.59
C ASP A 10 -1.97 -13.87 -12.30
N MET A 11 -1.63 -14.06 -11.03
CA MET A 11 -0.28 -14.45 -10.63
C MET A 11 -0.15 -15.97 -10.71
N LYS A 12 0.99 -16.44 -11.22
CA LYS A 12 1.30 -17.87 -11.16
C LYS A 12 1.51 -18.29 -9.70
N PRO A 13 1.21 -19.55 -9.33
CA PRO A 13 1.46 -20.05 -7.98
C PRO A 13 2.92 -19.94 -7.52
N ASP A 14 3.86 -20.01 -8.47
CA ASP A 14 5.31 -19.92 -8.25
C ASP A 14 5.88 -18.49 -8.43
N ALA A 15 5.01 -17.48 -8.56
CA ALA A 15 5.46 -16.10 -8.70
C ALA A 15 6.22 -15.65 -7.44
N PRO A 16 7.31 -14.88 -7.59
CA PRO A 16 8.04 -14.37 -6.45
C PRO A 16 7.12 -13.47 -5.61
N PRO A 17 7.27 -13.43 -4.26
CA PRO A 17 6.44 -12.59 -3.39
C PRO A 17 6.44 -11.11 -3.78
N SER A 18 7.56 -10.62 -4.32
CA SER A 18 7.68 -9.25 -4.83
C SER A 18 6.75 -8.95 -6.01
N ALA A 19 6.40 -9.93 -6.84
CA ALA A 19 5.47 -9.74 -7.95
C ALA A 19 4.05 -9.47 -7.42
N SER A 20 3.58 -10.26 -6.46
CA SER A 20 2.29 -10.06 -5.81
C SER A 20 2.23 -8.72 -5.07
N ALA A 21 3.31 -8.35 -4.37
CA ALA A 21 3.41 -7.06 -3.69
C ALA A 21 3.39 -5.87 -4.66
N ALA A 22 4.16 -5.94 -5.76
CA ALA A 22 4.18 -4.91 -6.79
C ALA A 22 2.82 -4.77 -7.48
N GLN A 23 2.14 -5.89 -7.73
CA GLN A 23 0.80 -5.90 -8.32
C GLN A 23 -0.22 -5.24 -7.40
N HIS A 24 -0.21 -5.59 -6.12
CA HIS A 24 -1.07 -4.94 -5.13
C HIS A 24 -0.85 -3.43 -5.10
N LEU A 25 0.42 -3.00 -5.01
CA LEU A 25 0.76 -1.58 -4.99
C LEU A 25 0.28 -0.86 -6.26
N ALA A 26 0.47 -1.46 -7.45
CA ALA A 26 0.03 -0.87 -8.71
C ALA A 26 -1.50 -0.70 -8.77
N ARG A 27 -2.28 -1.69 -8.28
CA ARG A 27 -3.74 -1.59 -8.17
C ARG A 27 -4.15 -0.50 -7.20
N ALA A 28 -3.66 -0.56 -5.96
CA ALA A 28 -4.02 0.39 -4.90
C ALA A 28 -3.67 1.84 -5.27
N LEU A 29 -2.52 2.05 -5.93
CA LEU A 29 -2.12 3.37 -6.42
C LEU A 29 -3.03 3.85 -7.55
N GLY A 30 -3.36 2.98 -8.51
CA GLY A 30 -4.28 3.31 -9.61
C GLY A 30 -5.68 3.67 -9.11
N GLU A 31 -6.20 2.91 -8.15
CA GLU A 31 -7.49 3.17 -7.49
C GLU A 31 -7.48 4.50 -6.75
N ALA A 32 -6.46 4.77 -5.92
CA ALA A 32 -6.31 6.03 -5.20
C ALA A 32 -6.28 7.25 -6.12
N MET A 33 -5.57 7.13 -7.24
CA MET A 33 -5.49 8.17 -8.25
C MET A 33 -6.83 8.38 -8.95
N ALA A 34 -7.56 7.31 -9.26
CA ALA A 34 -8.88 7.39 -9.89
C ALA A 34 -9.92 8.02 -8.96
N GLU A 35 -9.97 7.59 -7.69
CA GLU A 35 -10.89 8.11 -6.66
C GLU A 35 -10.72 9.62 -6.44
N THR A 36 -9.48 10.11 -6.48
CA THR A 36 -9.15 11.52 -6.26
C THR A 36 -9.07 12.33 -7.55
N ALA A 37 -9.34 11.73 -8.71
CA ALA A 37 -9.10 12.31 -10.04
C ALA A 37 -7.69 12.91 -10.21
N THR A 38 -6.68 12.33 -9.54
CA THR A 38 -5.31 12.83 -9.53
C THR A 38 -4.47 12.16 -10.63
N GLY A 39 -3.95 12.96 -11.57
CA GLY A 39 -3.00 12.48 -12.58
C GLY A 39 -1.58 12.28 -12.03
N GLN A 40 -0.74 11.49 -12.73
CA GLN A 40 0.64 11.18 -12.31
C GLN A 40 1.49 12.44 -12.05
N ARG A 41 1.33 13.50 -12.86
CA ARG A 41 2.06 14.76 -12.69
C ARG A 41 1.62 15.52 -11.45
N ALA A 42 0.31 15.56 -11.17
CA ALA A 42 -0.22 16.21 -9.98
C ALA A 42 0.23 15.47 -8.71
N LEU A 43 0.16 14.13 -8.71
CA LEU A 43 0.67 13.32 -7.62
C LEU A 43 2.19 13.47 -7.43
N ALA A 44 2.95 13.63 -8.52
CA ALA A 44 4.37 13.89 -8.43
C ALA A 44 4.68 15.22 -7.74
N VAL A 45 3.87 16.25 -7.95
CA VAL A 45 4.03 17.55 -7.26
C VAL A 45 3.77 17.40 -5.77
N THR A 46 2.71 16.70 -5.35
CA THR A 46 2.33 16.60 -3.94
C THR A 46 3.19 15.60 -3.15
N SER A 47 3.58 14.47 -3.75
CA SER A 47 4.44 13.47 -3.11
C SER A 47 5.93 13.79 -3.26
N GLY A 48 6.29 14.54 -4.30
CA GLY A 48 7.66 14.75 -4.77
C GLY A 48 8.35 13.48 -5.31
N VAL A 49 7.62 12.40 -5.55
CA VAL A 49 8.09 11.24 -6.32
C VAL A 49 7.99 11.58 -7.81
N ALA A 50 9.03 11.30 -8.59
CA ALA A 50 9.02 11.62 -10.02
C ALA A 50 7.84 10.96 -10.76
N HIS A 51 7.15 11.70 -11.63
CA HIS A 51 6.00 11.19 -12.39
C HIS A 51 6.35 9.95 -13.23
N THR A 52 7.58 9.87 -13.76
CA THR A 52 8.09 8.69 -14.46
C THR A 52 8.23 7.47 -13.55
N THR A 53 8.60 7.66 -12.28
CA THR A 53 8.59 6.59 -11.27
C THR A 53 7.17 6.13 -10.98
N ILE A 54 6.21 7.05 -10.81
CA ILE A 54 4.79 6.72 -10.62
C ILE A 54 4.27 5.90 -11.81
N GLY A 55 4.54 6.33 -13.05
CA GLY A 55 4.17 5.60 -14.25
C GLY A 55 4.79 4.19 -14.33
N ARG A 56 6.07 4.04 -13.96
CA ARG A 56 6.75 2.74 -13.92
C ARG A 56 6.20 1.79 -12.87
N ILE A 57 5.80 2.31 -11.70
CA ILE A 57 5.12 1.54 -10.64
C ILE A 57 3.78 1.02 -11.17
N LEU A 58 2.95 1.92 -11.74
CA LEU A 58 1.66 1.54 -12.32
C LEU A 58 1.80 0.49 -13.43
N ALA A 59 2.85 0.59 -14.23
CA ALA A 59 3.17 -0.38 -15.29
C ALA A 59 3.87 -1.66 -14.79
N GLY A 60 4.23 -1.76 -13.51
CA GLY A 60 4.91 -2.93 -12.95
C GLY A 60 6.36 -3.12 -13.42
N THR A 61 7.00 -2.06 -13.91
CA THR A 61 8.36 -2.11 -14.47
C THR A 61 9.45 -1.75 -13.46
N VAL A 62 9.06 -1.37 -12.24
CA VAL A 62 9.99 -1.09 -11.14
C VAL A 62 9.37 -1.54 -9.82
N LEU A 63 10.22 -1.95 -8.87
CA LEU A 63 9.83 -2.10 -7.47
C LEU A 63 9.92 -0.74 -6.78
N CYS A 64 8.84 -0.34 -6.11
CA CYS A 64 8.82 0.88 -5.32
C CYS A 64 9.75 0.73 -4.11
N ASP A 65 10.62 1.71 -3.88
CA ASP A 65 11.40 1.79 -2.66
C ASP A 65 10.55 2.32 -1.49
N ILE A 66 11.02 2.10 -0.27
CA ILE A 66 10.31 2.46 0.97
C ILE A 66 10.08 3.96 1.09
N GLY A 67 11.03 4.80 0.64
CA GLY A 67 10.91 6.25 0.71
C GLY A 67 9.85 6.77 -0.26
N SER A 68 9.82 6.25 -1.49
CA SER A 68 8.79 6.53 -2.48
C SER A 68 7.41 6.10 -1.99
N LEU A 69 7.29 4.90 -1.40
CA LEU A 69 6.04 4.42 -0.82
C LEU A 69 5.51 5.36 0.28
N ALA A 70 6.35 5.70 1.25
CA ALA A 70 5.94 6.56 2.37
C ALA A 70 5.45 7.94 1.89
N ARG A 71 6.11 8.51 0.88
CA ARG A 71 5.73 9.80 0.29
C ARG A 71 4.41 9.74 -0.48
N LEU A 72 4.18 8.66 -1.22
CA LEU A 72 2.91 8.43 -1.91
C LEU A 72 1.76 8.26 -0.91
N GLU A 73 1.94 7.44 0.13
CA GLU A 73 0.92 7.25 1.18
C GLU A 73 0.62 8.57 1.92
N THR A 74 1.65 9.36 2.22
CA THR A 74 1.49 10.68 2.85
C THR A 74 0.70 11.64 1.95
N ALA A 75 1.05 11.71 0.66
CA ALA A 75 0.39 12.60 -0.28
C ALA A 75 -1.07 12.21 -0.57
N LEU A 76 -1.38 10.91 -0.56
CA LEU A 76 -2.72 10.39 -0.80
C LEU A 76 -3.57 10.29 0.49
N GLY A 77 -2.95 10.45 1.66
CA GLY A 77 -3.63 10.28 2.95
C GLY A 77 -4.16 8.86 3.19
N ARG A 78 -3.68 7.86 2.45
CA ARG A 78 -4.12 6.46 2.54
C ARG A 78 -2.94 5.50 2.47
N ARG A 79 -3.10 4.34 3.13
CA ARG A 79 -2.17 3.23 2.97
C ARG A 79 -2.34 2.59 1.59
N LEU A 80 -1.21 2.28 0.96
CA LEU A 80 -1.12 1.54 -0.30
C LEU A 80 -0.50 0.15 -0.10
N TRP A 81 0.27 -0.04 0.98
CA TRP A 81 0.84 -1.34 1.30
C TRP A 81 -0.20 -2.24 1.99
N PRO A 82 -0.25 -3.55 1.66
CA PRO A 82 -1.21 -4.45 2.29
C PRO A 82 -0.95 -4.55 3.79
N GLU A 83 -2.01 -4.45 4.58
CA GLU A 83 -1.96 -4.84 5.99
C GLU A 83 -2.01 -6.37 6.06
N HIS A 84 -1.00 -6.99 6.64
CA HIS A 84 -1.08 -8.43 6.91
C HIS A 84 -2.23 -8.68 7.91
N PRO A 85 -3.15 -9.62 7.63
CA PRO A 85 -4.30 -9.89 8.51
C PRO A 85 -3.88 -10.23 9.95
N ASP A 86 -2.69 -10.83 10.13
CA ASP A 86 -2.13 -11.14 11.45
C ASP A 86 -1.66 -9.91 12.24
N ALA A 87 -1.43 -8.77 11.60
CA ALA A 87 -1.07 -7.53 12.29
C ALA A 87 -2.28 -6.90 13.01
N VAL A 88 -3.51 -7.15 12.52
CA VAL A 88 -4.75 -6.61 13.10
C VAL A 88 -5.13 -7.35 14.38
N THR A 89 -4.90 -8.68 14.44
CA THR A 89 -5.18 -9.49 15.64
C THR A 89 -4.27 -9.12 16.81
N HIS A 90 -3.01 -8.77 16.56
CA HIS A 90 -2.09 -8.32 17.62
C HIS A 90 -2.44 -6.94 18.21
N ARG A 91 -3.01 -6.01 17.45
CA ARG A 91 -3.38 -4.67 17.96
C ARG A 91 -4.48 -4.70 19.01
N ARG A 92 -5.45 -5.63 18.90
CA ARG A 92 -6.56 -5.73 19.85
C ARG A 92 -6.15 -6.35 21.19
N SER A 93 -5.15 -7.22 21.21
CA SER A 93 -4.69 -7.92 22.43
C SER A 93 -3.94 -7.01 23.42
N ARG A 94 -3.31 -5.91 22.97
CA ARG A 94 -2.50 -5.03 23.84
C ARG A 94 -3.28 -4.03 24.71
N ARG A 95 -4.61 -3.92 24.59
CA ARG A 95 -5.42 -3.17 25.56
C ARG A 95 -5.72 -4.05 26.77
N LYS A 96 -4.76 -4.16 27.68
CA LYS A 96 -5.02 -4.71 29.03
C LYS A 96 -5.78 -3.62 29.84
N PRO A 97 -6.97 -3.88 30.37
CA PRO A 97 -7.60 -2.95 31.31
C PRO A 97 -6.77 -2.94 32.59
N THR A 98 -6.18 -1.79 32.93
CA THR A 98 -5.65 -1.57 34.27
C THR A 98 -6.82 -1.47 35.24
N ALA A 99 -7.12 -2.58 35.91
CA ALA A 99 -8.09 -2.60 37.01
C ALA A 99 -7.58 -1.69 38.14
N ARG A 100 -8.27 -0.57 38.33
CA ARG A 100 -8.11 0.35 39.45
C ARG A 100 -8.78 -0.29 40.67
N ASN A 101 -8.02 -1.03 41.48
CA ASN A 101 -8.59 -1.57 42.72
C ASN A 101 -8.49 -0.52 43.83
N ARG A 102 -9.65 0.07 44.16
CA ARG A 102 -9.90 0.75 45.43
C ARG A 102 -10.23 -0.34 46.45
N THR A 103 -9.45 -0.48 47.50
CA THR A 103 -9.89 -1.16 48.71
C THR A 103 -9.72 -0.22 49.89
N ALA A 104 -10.87 0.13 50.44
CA ALA A 104 -11.04 0.82 51.70
C ALA A 104 -10.63 -0.10 52.86
N VAL A 105 -10.04 0.49 53.89
CA VAL A 105 -10.16 0.10 55.30
C VAL A 105 -10.27 1.38 56.10
#